data_AF-A0A1A2E270-F1
#
_entry.id   AF-A0A1A2E270-F1
#
_cell.length_a   1.000
_cell.length_b   1.000
_cell.length_c   1.000
_cell.angle_alpha   90.00
_cell.angle_beta   90.00
_cell.angle_gamma   90.00
#
_symmetry.space_group_name_H-M   'P 1'
#
loop_
_entity.id
_entity.type
_entity.pdbx_description
1 polymer ?
#
loop_
_entity_poly.entity_id
_entity_poly.type
_entity_poly.pdbx_seq_one_letter_code
_entity_poly.pdbx_strand_id
1 'polypeptide(L)'
;MSAASGDENAAAPEQEAPAAAEPHIRVLKGNPTDEEVAALVAVLGSAGGGVTDAGAQERNLWGHPVDKLRYPLFSWQRITLLERVHMRR
;
A
#
# COMPACT_ATOMS: atom_id res chain seq x y z
N MET A 1 -3.76 -18.97 -57.73
CA MET A 1 -3.46 -17.74 -58.49
C MET A 1 -4.38 -16.64 -57.99
N SER A 2 -3.77 -15.48 -57.66
CA SER A 2 -4.36 -14.16 -57.37
C SER A 2 -5.14 -14.04 -56.05
N ALA A 3 -4.69 -13.34 -54.99
CA ALA A 3 -4.05 -12.03 -54.78
C ALA A 3 -5.05 -10.87 -54.56
N ALA A 4 -5.07 -10.34 -53.33
CA ALA A 4 -5.32 -8.95 -52.92
C ALA A 4 -5.19 -8.93 -51.37
N SER A 5 -4.04 -8.58 -50.80
CA SER A 5 -3.64 -7.19 -50.47
C SER A 5 -4.69 -6.47 -49.63
N GLY A 6 -4.37 -6.34 -48.34
CA GLY A 6 -5.05 -5.51 -47.35
C GLY A 6 -4.08 -5.31 -46.20
N ASP A 7 -3.02 -4.54 -46.47
CA ASP A 7 -2.12 -3.99 -45.46
C ASP A 7 -2.92 -2.96 -44.66
N GLU A 8 -3.51 -3.38 -43.54
CA GLU A 8 -4.07 -2.47 -42.55
C GLU A 8 -3.04 -2.27 -41.46
N ASN A 9 -2.09 -1.39 -41.77
CA ASN A 9 -1.29 -0.69 -40.78
C ASN A 9 -2.22 0.15 -39.90
N ALA A 10 -2.82 -0.49 -38.90
CA ALA A 10 -3.52 0.15 -37.81
C ALA A 10 -2.44 0.79 -36.92
N ALA A 11 -2.13 2.05 -37.22
CA ALA A 11 -1.40 2.92 -36.31
C ALA A 11 -2.15 2.92 -34.97
N ALA A 12 -1.64 2.14 -34.02
CA ALA A 12 -2.08 2.18 -32.65
C ALA A 12 -1.87 3.62 -32.13
N PRO A 13 -2.83 4.19 -31.40
CA PRO A 13 -2.63 5.50 -30.81
C PRO A 13 -1.43 5.40 -29.88
N GLU A 14 -0.39 6.19 -30.18
CA GLU A 14 0.72 6.42 -29.27
C GLU A 14 0.11 6.93 -27.97
N GLN A 15 0.01 6.04 -26.99
CA GLN A 15 -0.39 6.37 -25.64
C GLN A 15 0.73 7.26 -25.10
N GLU A 16 0.49 8.56 -25.14
CA GLU A 16 1.29 9.58 -24.47
C GLU A 16 1.51 9.10 -23.02
N ALA A 17 2.69 8.53 -22.77
CA ALA A 17 3.05 8.07 -21.45
C ALA A 17 3.01 9.30 -20.53
N PRO A 18 2.38 9.22 -19.35
CA PRO A 18 2.31 10.36 -18.45
C PRO A 18 3.74 10.82 -18.18
N ALA A 19 4.05 12.07 -18.55
CA ALA A 19 5.35 12.67 -18.34
C ALA A 19 5.73 12.44 -16.87
N ALA A 20 6.80 11.70 -16.65
CA ALA A 20 7.25 11.34 -15.30
C ALA A 20 7.49 12.64 -14.53
N ALA A 21 6.71 12.86 -13.48
CA ALA A 21 6.83 14.06 -12.66
C ALA A 21 8.27 14.20 -12.15
N GLU A 22 8.88 15.35 -12.38
CA GLU A 22 10.26 15.57 -11.93
C GLU A 22 10.34 15.46 -10.39
N PRO A 23 11.39 14.81 -9.85
CA PRO A 23 11.55 14.69 -8.41
C PRO A 23 11.77 16.07 -7.79
N HIS A 24 10.83 16.48 -6.92
CA HIS A 24 10.85 17.78 -6.25
C HIS A 24 11.95 17.87 -5.16
N ILE A 25 12.56 16.75 -4.81
CA ILE A 25 13.63 16.66 -3.82
C ILE A 25 14.80 15.89 -4.44
N ARG A 26 16.00 16.44 -4.31
CA ARG A 26 17.24 15.82 -4.80
C ARG A 26 18.13 15.44 -3.61
N VAL A 27 18.50 14.16 -3.53
CA VAL A 27 19.45 13.67 -2.52
C VAL A 27 20.86 13.91 -3.03
N LEU A 28 21.60 14.81 -2.36
CA LEU A 28 22.96 15.15 -2.75
C LEU A 28 24.00 14.16 -2.20
N LYS A 29 23.74 13.56 -1.03
CA LYS A 29 24.61 12.59 -0.37
C LYS A 29 23.73 11.49 0.22
N GLY A 30 23.87 10.26 -0.27
CA GLY A 30 22.94 9.15 0.01
C GLY A 30 23.53 7.93 0.71
N ASN A 31 24.74 8.01 1.24
CA ASN A 31 25.41 6.87 1.90
C ASN A 31 26.08 7.33 3.20
N PRO A 32 25.31 7.55 4.27
CA PRO A 32 25.90 7.83 5.58
C PRO A 32 26.67 6.60 6.10
N THR A 33 27.65 6.83 6.97
CA THR A 33 28.35 5.71 7.65
C THR A 33 27.51 5.15 8.79
N ASP A 34 27.82 3.93 9.25
CA ASP A 34 27.11 3.30 10.36
C ASP A 34 27.18 4.16 11.64
N GLU A 35 28.28 4.88 11.85
CA GLU A 35 28.45 5.81 12.98
C GLU A 35 27.53 7.03 12.87
N GLU A 36 27.39 7.61 11.67
CA GLU A 36 26.49 8.75 11.43
C GLU A 36 25.03 8.34 11.67
N VAL A 37 24.64 7.14 11.24
CA VAL A 37 23.30 6.58 11.50
C VAL A 37 23.08 6.38 12.99
N ALA A 38 24.05 5.79 13.70
CA ALA A 38 23.96 5.57 15.14
C ALA A 38 23.81 6.88 15.92
N ALA A 39 24.59 7.90 15.56
CA ALA A 39 24.50 9.23 16.17
C ALA A 39 23.12 9.86 15.97
N LEU A 40 22.57 9.77 14.75
CA LEU A 40 21.22 10.26 14.44
C LEU A 40 20.16 9.56 15.30
N VAL A 41 20.19 8.23 15.37
CA VAL A 41 19.24 7.43 16.16
C VAL A 41 19.34 7.75 17.65
N ALA A 42 20.55 7.94 18.18
CA ALA A 42 20.75 8.30 19.59
C ALA A 42 20.15 9.67 19.93
N VAL A 43 20.30 10.66 19.05
CA VAL A 43 19.71 11.99 19.24
C VAL A 43 18.17 11.92 19.14
N LEU A 44 17.64 11.27 18.10
CA LEU A 44 16.18 11.15 17.94
C LEU A 44 15.54 10.33 19.06
N GLY A 45 16.20 9.27 19.52
CA GLY A 45 15.74 8.42 20.61
C GLY A 45 15.83 9.09 21.98
N SER A 46 16.75 10.05 22.17
CA SER A 46 16.81 10.84 23.41
C SER A 46 15.81 12.00 23.42
N ALA A 47 15.48 12.56 22.24
CA ALA A 47 14.45 13.59 22.09
C ALA A 47 13.02 13.03 22.08
N GLY A 48 12.82 11.85 21.49
CA GLY A 48 11.56 11.11 21.54
C GLY A 48 11.33 10.54 22.93
N GLY A 49 10.29 10.99 23.63
CA GLY A 49 9.94 10.50 24.96
C GLY A 49 9.96 8.98 25.02
N GLY A 50 10.57 8.44 26.09
CA GLY A 50 10.90 7.02 26.26
C GLY A 50 9.71 6.08 26.09
N VAL A 51 10.01 4.78 25.92
CA VAL A 51 9.05 3.70 25.68
C VAL A 51 7.80 3.89 26.54
N THR A 52 6.76 4.44 25.93
CA THR A 52 5.42 4.33 26.48
C THR A 52 5.10 2.86 26.41
N ASP A 53 4.69 2.27 27.55
CA ASP A 53 4.10 0.94 27.55
C ASP A 53 3.18 0.87 26.33
N ALA A 54 3.45 -0.08 25.44
CA ALA A 54 2.68 -0.25 24.23
C ALA A 54 1.29 -0.65 24.71
N GLY A 55 0.45 0.35 24.97
CA GLY A 55 -0.89 0.19 25.51
C GLY A 55 -1.61 -0.90 24.73
N ALA A 56 -2.56 -1.56 25.38
CA ALA A 56 -3.27 -2.72 24.86
C ALA A 56 -3.40 -2.64 23.32
N GLN A 57 -2.70 -3.54 22.63
CA GLN A 57 -2.58 -3.50 21.17
C GLN A 57 -3.96 -3.22 20.56
N GLU A 58 -4.04 -2.13 19.83
CA GLU A 58 -5.29 -1.73 19.20
C GLU A 58 -5.74 -2.89 18.29
N ARG A 59 -6.99 -3.31 18.43
CA ARG A 59 -7.48 -4.51 17.76
C ARG A 59 -7.30 -4.33 16.24
N ASN A 60 -6.38 -5.08 15.66
CA ASN A 60 -6.17 -5.06 14.22
C ASN A 60 -7.35 -5.78 13.55
N LEU A 61 -8.22 -4.99 12.90
CA LEU A 61 -9.37 -5.49 12.17
C LEU A 61 -9.02 -5.92 10.73
N TRP A 62 -7.78 -5.76 10.31
CA TRP A 62 -7.37 -6.06 8.94
C TRP A 62 -7.10 -7.56 8.78
N GLY A 63 -7.62 -8.14 7.71
CA GLY A 63 -7.37 -9.54 7.38
C GLY A 63 -8.14 -10.54 8.24
N HIS A 64 -9.20 -10.09 8.92
CA HIS A 64 -10.07 -10.99 9.67
C HIS A 64 -10.63 -12.07 8.71
N PRO A 65 -10.65 -13.36 9.10
CA PRO A 65 -11.06 -14.44 8.19
C PRO A 65 -12.46 -14.21 7.60
N VAL A 66 -13.36 -13.59 8.34
CA VAL A 66 -14.72 -13.23 7.86
C VAL A 66 -14.72 -12.35 6.60
N ASP A 67 -13.71 -11.50 6.43
CA ASP A 67 -13.62 -10.57 5.29
C ASP A 67 -13.19 -11.28 4.01
N LYS A 68 -12.58 -12.46 4.14
CA LYS A 68 -12.18 -13.31 3.02
C LYS A 68 -13.35 -14.12 2.46
N LEU A 69 -14.46 -14.24 3.20
CA LEU A 69 -15.60 -15.04 2.80
C LEU A 69 -16.54 -14.23 1.89
N ARG A 70 -16.82 -14.77 0.70
CA ARG A 70 -17.81 -14.22 -0.21
C ARG A 70 -19.18 -14.81 0.10
N TYR A 71 -19.97 -14.06 0.86
CA TYR A 71 -21.37 -14.40 1.13
C TYR A 71 -22.31 -13.67 0.16
N PRO A 72 -23.40 -14.33 -0.31
CA PRO A 72 -24.50 -13.63 -0.96
C PRO A 72 -25.07 -12.51 -0.07
N LEU A 73 -25.59 -11.44 -0.67
CA LEU A 73 -26.09 -10.27 0.05
C LEU A 73 -27.19 -10.59 1.08
N PHE A 74 -28.00 -11.61 0.80
CA PHE A 74 -29.09 -12.10 1.65
C PHE A 74 -28.67 -13.20 2.63
N SER A 75 -27.38 -13.52 2.73
CA SER A 75 -26.90 -14.54 3.65
C SER A 75 -26.96 -14.05 5.10
N TRP A 76 -27.68 -14.79 5.94
CA TRP A 76 -27.70 -14.56 7.38
C TRP A 76 -26.31 -14.73 8.03
N GLN A 77 -25.41 -15.50 7.40
CA GLN A 77 -24.01 -15.64 7.85
C GLN A 77 -23.24 -14.33 7.69
N ARG A 78 -23.53 -13.54 6.65
CA ARG A 78 -22.94 -12.19 6.45
C ARG A 78 -23.36 -11.27 7.58
N ILE A 79 -24.66 -11.22 7.90
CA ILE A 79 -25.21 -10.35 8.95
C ILE A 79 -24.59 -10.74 10.30
N THR A 80 -24.63 -12.02 10.66
CA THR A 80 -24.21 -12.45 12.01
C THR A 80 -22.70 -12.41 12.24
N LEU A 81 -21.89 -12.86 11.28
CA LEU A 81 -20.44 -12.97 11.48
C LEU A 81 -19.74 -11.62 11.28
N LEU A 82 -20.14 -10.85 10.27
CA LEU A 82 -19.51 -9.55 9.98
C LEU A 82 -19.85 -8.53 11.07
N GLU A 83 -21.12 -8.45 11.47
CA GLU A 83 -21.57 -7.52 12.50
C GLU A 83 -20.97 -7.86 13.87
N ARG A 84 -20.94 -9.15 14.26
CA ARG A 84 -20.35 -9.57 15.55
C ARG A 84 -18.86 -9.25 15.67
N VAL A 85 -18.11 -9.37 14.57
CA VAL A 85 -16.66 -9.11 14.55
C VAL A 85 -16.36 -7.62 14.65
N HIS A 86 -17.14 -6.79 13.96
CA HIS A 86 -16.86 -5.36 13.81
C HIS A 86 -17.60 -4.46 14.81
N MET A 87 -18.78 -4.86 15.30
CA MET A 87 -19.65 -4.01 16.12
C MET A 87 -19.60 -4.30 17.63
N ARG A 88 -18.97 -5.39 18.09
CA ARG A 88 -18.80 -5.64 19.53
C ARG A 88 -17.70 -4.74 20.12
N ARG A 89 -18.12 -3.61 20.68
CA ARG A 89 -17.43 -2.88 21.76
C ARG A 89 -17.86 -3.42 23.12
#